data_AF-A0A1A0H1Z9-F1
#
_entry.id   AF-A0A1A0H1Z9-F1
#
_cell.length_a   1.000
_cell.length_b   1.000
_cell.length_c   1.000
_cell.angle_alpha   90.00
_cell.angle_beta   90.00
_cell.angle_gamma   90.00
#
_symmetry.space_group_name_H-M   'P 1'
#
loop_
_entity.id
_entity.type
_entity.pdbx_description
1 polymer ?
#
loop_
_entity_poly.entity_id
_entity_poly.type
_entity_poly.pdbx_seq_one_letter_code
_entity_poly.pdbx_strand_id
1 'polypeptide(L)'
;MAIMDDSGYIFEDKLETSSYLGFSEFMVAENVHFVALNSNGDHFNGVFDNRGEFYVKNTGKSRVNVEMTGNEFLNVGVFVLNSLEAEAVPQFRVKAKASFRNFGDMYVGVSGLKPWVSIIELSSESEWYNAGMIVIRRESDSRAPLRMDAQKLVRKPFTLAPDDEVVEMPPMVNSGSICLQNAHWENTAILFGEGCIMVGSGSFFSLVLRDSADIGFHQKIIMESDSKLEVSQFQSYENEPVILVSGFGRNNEIHIDKNTDGLAYCESSGRLVLGKSNELVIAFDIGRGYDLSSFNLASQTRKSILTYSGTVPSDSRQITCKCVSKFPDTPTVF
;
A
#
# COMPACT_ATOMS: atom_id res chain seq x y z
N MET A 1 16.37 24.53 18.12
CA MET A 1 17.59 23.78 18.47
C MET A 1 17.46 22.42 17.80
N ALA A 2 18.52 21.90 17.16
CA ALA A 2 18.49 20.58 16.53
C ALA A 2 18.97 19.55 17.56
N ILE A 3 18.29 18.41 17.63
CA ILE A 3 18.78 17.25 18.39
C ILE A 3 19.51 16.35 17.40
N MET A 4 20.78 16.07 17.67
CA MET A 4 21.57 15.05 16.98
C MET A 4 22.14 14.15 18.08
N ASP A 5 21.59 12.96 18.22
CA ASP A 5 22.02 11.96 19.19
C ASP A 5 22.55 10.72 18.46
N ASP A 6 23.52 10.05 19.06
CA ASP A 6 24.07 8.81 18.52
C ASP A 6 23.00 7.70 18.60
N SER A 7 22.11 7.69 19.60
CA SER A 7 21.01 6.73 19.68
C SER A 7 19.80 7.27 20.43
N GLY A 8 18.59 7.01 19.93
CA GLY A 8 17.33 7.40 20.56
C GLY A 8 16.57 6.19 21.08
N TYR A 9 16.83 5.78 22.33
CA TYR A 9 16.08 4.72 22.99
C TYR A 9 15.04 5.33 23.93
N ILE A 10 13.76 5.13 23.62
CA ILE A 10 12.62 5.75 24.31
C ILE A 10 11.96 4.71 25.22
N PHE A 11 12.19 4.82 26.53
CA PHE A 11 11.67 3.93 27.58
C PHE A 11 10.57 4.57 28.45
N GLU A 12 10.34 5.85 28.25
CA GLU A 12 9.30 6.63 28.89
C GLU A 12 8.69 7.57 27.86
N ASP A 13 7.46 7.93 28.11
CA ASP A 13 6.68 8.82 27.26
C ASP A 13 7.43 10.12 26.97
N LYS A 14 7.49 10.50 25.68
CA LYS A 14 8.32 11.61 25.23
C LYS A 14 7.64 12.48 24.18
N LEU A 15 7.62 13.78 24.47
CA LEU A 15 7.22 14.83 23.54
C LEU A 15 8.42 15.64 23.07
N GLU A 16 8.62 15.69 21.76
CA GLU A 16 9.63 16.51 21.11
C GLU A 16 9.00 17.60 20.25
N THR A 17 9.40 18.85 20.47
CA THR A 17 8.98 20.01 19.68
C THR A 17 10.16 20.63 18.92
N SER A 18 11.28 19.93 18.88
CA SER A 18 12.47 20.36 18.13
C SER A 18 12.15 20.40 16.64
N SER A 19 12.67 21.42 15.94
CA SER A 19 12.45 21.55 14.50
C SER A 19 13.22 20.52 13.67
N TYR A 20 14.15 19.80 14.28
CA TYR A 20 14.96 18.77 13.66
C TYR A 20 15.32 17.69 14.67
N LEU A 21 15.11 16.44 14.28
CA LEU A 21 15.49 15.25 15.03
C LEU A 21 16.45 14.40 14.19
N GLY A 22 17.51 13.91 14.82
CA GLY A 22 18.51 13.06 14.18
C GLY A 22 18.95 11.96 15.13
N PHE A 23 18.76 10.71 14.74
CA PHE A 23 19.18 9.53 15.50
C PHE A 23 19.90 8.54 14.59
N SER A 24 20.99 7.91 15.07
CA SER A 24 21.69 6.87 14.29
C SER A 24 21.13 5.46 14.50
N GLU A 25 20.41 5.27 15.61
CA GLU A 25 19.52 4.15 15.90
C GLU A 25 18.33 4.69 16.69
N PHE A 26 17.15 4.13 16.51
CA PHE A 26 15.95 4.58 17.19
C PHE A 26 15.04 3.43 17.61
N MET A 27 14.63 3.44 18.87
CA MET A 27 13.74 2.45 19.44
C MET A 27 12.67 3.11 20.30
N VAL A 28 11.43 2.65 20.16
CA VAL A 28 10.34 2.95 21.11
C VAL A 28 9.93 1.66 21.80
N ALA A 29 10.05 1.62 23.13
CA ALA A 29 9.68 0.46 23.93
C ALA A 29 8.15 0.22 23.92
N GLU A 30 7.75 -0.99 24.29
CA GLU A 30 6.33 -1.33 24.44
C GLU A 30 5.65 -0.45 25.49
N ASN A 31 4.39 -0.07 25.24
CA ASN A 31 3.59 0.80 26.12
C ASN A 31 4.19 2.19 26.35
N VAL A 32 4.99 2.69 25.41
CA VAL A 32 5.59 4.02 25.44
C VAL A 32 5.20 4.81 24.21
N HIS A 33 4.95 6.10 24.39
CA HIS A 33 4.60 7.03 23.32
C HIS A 33 5.75 7.98 23.01
N PHE A 34 6.18 8.03 21.75
CA PHE A 34 7.06 9.07 21.23
C PHE A 34 6.27 9.97 20.28
N VAL A 35 6.29 11.28 20.53
CA VAL A 35 5.59 12.26 19.70
C VAL A 35 6.55 13.38 19.28
N ALA A 36 6.74 13.56 17.98
CA ALA A 36 7.35 14.73 17.38
C ALA A 36 6.27 15.67 16.83
N LEU A 37 6.19 16.90 17.35
CA LEU A 37 5.22 17.91 16.91
C LEU A 37 5.89 19.01 16.08
N ASN A 38 5.37 19.22 14.87
CA ASN A 38 5.78 20.26 13.94
C ASN A 38 7.30 20.27 13.67
N SER A 39 7.93 19.09 13.65
CA SER A 39 9.33 18.96 13.26
C SER A 39 9.49 19.10 11.74
N ASN A 40 10.48 19.87 11.31
CA ASN A 40 10.67 20.17 9.89
C ASN A 40 11.49 19.12 9.15
N GLY A 41 12.31 18.36 9.87
CA GLY A 41 13.24 17.39 9.30
C GLY A 41 13.63 16.36 10.35
N ASP A 42 13.10 15.15 10.21
CA ASP A 42 13.40 14.03 11.10
C ASP A 42 14.15 12.96 10.33
N HIS A 43 15.35 12.64 10.83
CA HIS A 43 16.23 11.66 10.22
C HIS A 43 16.52 10.54 11.22
N PHE A 44 16.02 9.36 10.90
CA PHE A 44 16.27 8.14 11.68
C PHE A 44 17.15 7.24 10.83
N ASN A 45 18.43 7.18 11.17
CA ASN A 45 19.38 6.34 10.46
C ASN A 45 19.47 4.95 11.12
N GLY A 46 20.13 4.01 10.45
CA GLY A 46 20.51 2.73 11.05
C GLY A 46 19.34 1.77 11.30
N VAL A 47 19.07 1.44 12.56
CA VAL A 47 17.97 0.53 12.94
C VAL A 47 16.82 1.36 13.51
N PHE A 48 15.61 1.11 13.01
CA PHE A 48 14.37 1.64 13.56
C PHE A 48 13.50 0.49 14.09
N ASP A 49 13.29 0.43 15.41
CA ASP A 49 12.45 -0.59 16.08
C ASP A 49 11.34 0.10 16.90
N ASN A 50 10.12 0.12 16.36
CA ASN A 50 8.95 0.65 17.05
C ASN A 50 8.08 -0.47 17.62
N ARG A 51 8.05 -0.59 18.95
CA ARG A 51 7.18 -1.53 19.69
C ARG A 51 6.08 -0.83 20.49
N GLY A 52 6.22 0.47 20.72
CA GLY A 52 5.21 1.31 21.35
C GLY A 52 4.40 2.10 20.33
N GLU A 53 4.29 3.40 20.53
CA GLU A 53 3.60 4.28 19.60
C GLU A 53 4.49 5.44 19.17
N PHE A 54 4.68 5.58 17.87
CA PHE A 54 5.51 6.60 17.25
C PHE A 54 4.64 7.55 16.43
N TYR A 55 4.70 8.84 16.75
CA TYR A 55 3.96 9.89 16.07
C TYR A 55 4.89 10.98 15.57
N VAL A 56 4.71 11.37 14.32
CA VAL A 56 5.13 12.66 13.78
C VAL A 56 3.88 13.38 13.30
N LYS A 57 3.56 14.52 13.92
CA LYS A 57 2.38 15.32 13.55
C LYS A 57 2.77 16.74 13.17
N ASN A 58 2.39 17.16 11.97
CA ASN A 58 2.63 18.50 11.47
C ASN A 58 1.32 19.15 11.02
N THR A 59 1.19 20.44 11.31
CA THR A 59 -0.01 21.24 11.03
C THR A 59 0.36 22.63 10.49
N GLY A 60 -0.57 23.29 9.81
CA GLY A 60 -0.41 24.66 9.31
C GLY A 60 0.78 24.78 8.36
N LYS A 61 1.62 25.81 8.54
CA LYS A 61 2.74 26.10 7.62
C LYS A 61 4.00 25.24 7.82
N SER A 62 3.97 24.28 8.74
CA SER A 62 5.11 23.41 9.02
C SER A 62 5.43 22.56 7.80
N ARG A 63 6.71 22.54 7.40
CA ARG A 63 7.21 21.55 6.44
C ARG A 63 7.41 20.25 7.18
N VAL A 64 7.26 19.12 6.50
CA VAL A 64 7.61 17.84 7.09
C VAL A 64 8.46 17.06 6.10
N ASN A 65 9.60 16.59 6.59
CA ASN A 65 10.45 15.66 5.89
C ASN A 65 10.85 14.61 6.91
N VAL A 66 10.30 13.41 6.78
CA VAL A 66 10.71 12.28 7.61
C VAL A 66 11.45 11.30 6.72
N GLU A 67 12.70 11.05 7.06
CA GLU A 67 13.57 10.13 6.36
C GLU A 67 14.09 9.10 7.34
N MET A 68 13.73 7.84 7.10
CA MET A 68 14.19 6.68 7.85
C MET A 68 15.03 5.83 6.92
N THR A 69 16.35 5.89 7.06
CA THR A 69 17.29 5.24 6.16
C THR A 69 18.26 4.37 6.92
N GLY A 70 18.30 3.08 6.64
CA GLY A 70 19.23 2.22 7.37
C GLY A 70 19.12 0.75 7.04
N ASN A 71 19.59 -0.10 7.93
CA ASN A 71 19.60 -1.53 7.68
C ASN A 71 18.21 -2.12 7.84
N GLU A 72 17.52 -1.80 8.92
CA GLU A 72 16.27 -2.44 9.32
C GLU A 72 15.23 -1.41 9.73
N PHE A 73 14.00 -1.64 9.28
CA PHE A 73 12.80 -0.99 9.76
C PHE A 73 11.85 -2.06 10.29
N LEU A 74 11.54 -1.98 11.59
CA LEU A 74 10.58 -2.84 12.26
C LEU A 74 9.51 -1.98 12.94
N ASN A 75 8.26 -2.25 12.59
CA ASN A 75 7.10 -1.70 13.29
C ASN A 75 6.21 -2.84 13.80
N VAL A 76 6.10 -2.97 15.12
CA VAL A 76 5.17 -3.89 15.80
C VAL A 76 4.03 -3.13 16.46
N GLY A 77 4.25 -1.86 16.81
CA GLY A 77 3.25 -1.00 17.45
C GLY A 77 2.52 -0.07 16.48
N VAL A 78 2.21 1.15 16.94
CA VAL A 78 1.51 2.17 16.14
C VAL A 78 2.51 3.14 15.57
N PHE A 79 2.47 3.37 14.25
CA PHE A 79 3.32 4.31 13.54
C PHE A 79 2.45 5.32 12.80
N VAL A 80 2.59 6.61 13.11
CA VAL A 80 1.76 7.67 12.53
C VAL A 80 2.63 8.80 12.01
N LEU A 81 2.57 9.04 10.70
CA LEU A 81 3.05 10.26 10.07
C LEU A 81 1.81 11.05 9.62
N ASN A 82 1.38 12.00 10.44
CA ASN A 82 0.17 12.77 10.19
C ASN A 82 0.49 14.20 9.78
N SER A 83 0.31 14.49 8.51
CA SER A 83 0.43 15.83 7.93
C SER A 83 -0.75 16.13 7.03
N LEU A 84 -1.96 15.69 7.43
CA LEU A 84 -3.21 15.94 6.71
C LEU A 84 -3.70 17.39 6.86
N GLU A 85 -3.19 18.11 7.85
CA GLU A 85 -3.51 19.52 8.13
C GLU A 85 -2.34 20.47 7.79
N ALA A 86 -1.30 19.97 7.11
CA ALA A 86 -0.13 20.75 6.73
C ALA A 86 -0.29 21.40 5.35
N GLU A 87 0.07 22.67 5.22
CA GLU A 87 0.03 23.42 3.96
C GLU A 87 1.23 23.10 3.06
N ALA A 88 2.36 22.76 3.68
CA ALA A 88 3.60 22.45 2.98
C ALA A 88 3.58 21.04 2.38
N VAL A 89 4.39 20.83 1.34
CA VAL A 89 4.55 19.53 0.67
C VAL A 89 5.33 18.58 1.59
N PRO A 90 4.72 17.50 2.11
CA PRO A 90 5.40 16.51 2.92
C PRO A 90 6.28 15.59 2.06
N GLN A 91 7.37 15.10 2.65
CA GLN A 91 8.15 13.98 2.14
C GLN A 91 8.30 12.92 3.24
N PHE A 92 7.93 11.68 2.93
CA PHE A 92 8.02 10.57 3.85
C PHE A 92 8.73 9.42 3.17
N ARG A 93 9.91 9.06 3.66
CA ARG A 93 10.73 7.99 3.09
C ARG A 93 11.17 7.04 4.18
N VAL A 94 10.79 5.78 4.03
CA VAL A 94 11.35 4.65 4.76
C VAL A 94 12.10 3.80 3.74
N LYS A 95 13.42 3.70 3.90
CA LYS A 95 14.34 2.98 3.01
C LYS A 95 15.23 2.06 3.83
N ALA A 96 14.87 0.79 3.87
CA ALA A 96 15.69 -0.24 4.50
C ALA A 96 16.65 -0.88 3.48
N LYS A 97 17.86 -1.25 3.90
CA LYS A 97 18.79 -2.02 3.06
C LYS A 97 18.56 -3.52 3.20
N ALA A 98 18.22 -3.98 4.38
CA ALA A 98 17.99 -5.39 4.67
C ALA A 98 16.50 -5.72 4.72
N SER A 99 15.76 -5.12 5.65
CA SER A 99 14.35 -5.48 5.85
C SER A 99 13.46 -4.31 6.23
N PHE A 100 12.32 -4.21 5.54
CA PHE A 100 11.15 -3.47 5.98
C PHE A 100 10.12 -4.48 6.48
N ARG A 101 9.74 -4.40 7.76
CA ARG A 101 8.78 -5.31 8.38
C ARG A 101 7.74 -4.53 9.16
N ASN A 102 6.48 -4.66 8.75
CA ASN A 102 5.33 -4.08 9.44
C ASN A 102 4.40 -5.18 9.96
N PHE A 103 4.31 -5.30 11.28
CA PHE A 103 3.39 -6.18 12.01
C PHE A 103 2.28 -5.40 12.73
N GLY A 104 2.53 -4.12 13.03
CA GLY A 104 1.56 -3.23 13.67
C GLY A 104 0.76 -2.38 12.69
N ASP A 105 0.30 -1.23 13.16
CA ASP A 105 -0.53 -0.31 12.37
C ASP A 105 0.28 0.90 11.93
N MET A 106 0.31 1.15 10.62
CA MET A 106 1.02 2.26 10.01
C MET A 106 0.03 3.22 9.32
N TYR A 107 0.15 4.50 9.62
CA TYR A 107 -0.69 5.56 9.08
C TYR A 107 0.18 6.66 8.49
N VAL A 108 0.02 6.92 7.19
CA VAL A 108 0.76 7.98 6.49
C VAL A 108 -0.24 8.90 5.80
N GLY A 109 -0.36 10.10 6.34
CA GLY A 109 -1.34 11.09 5.94
C GLY A 109 -0.64 12.35 5.44
N VAL A 110 -0.94 12.75 4.22
CA VAL A 110 -0.34 13.92 3.58
C VAL A 110 -1.40 14.89 3.08
N SER A 111 -1.13 16.19 3.20
CA SER A 111 -1.84 17.23 2.46
C SER A 111 -0.84 18.08 1.67
N GLY A 112 -1.34 19.00 0.86
CA GLY A 112 -0.50 19.98 0.16
C GLY A 112 -0.73 20.05 -1.34
N LEU A 113 -0.53 21.27 -1.86
CA LEU A 113 -1.03 21.75 -3.16
C LEU A 113 -0.26 21.25 -4.40
N LYS A 114 0.86 20.52 -4.24
CA LYS A 114 1.72 20.12 -5.37
C LYS A 114 1.71 18.58 -5.54
N PRO A 115 1.08 18.06 -6.61
CA PRO A 115 0.94 16.61 -6.83
C PRO A 115 2.27 15.87 -6.98
N TRP A 116 3.25 16.52 -7.59
CA TRP A 116 4.43 15.88 -8.19
C TRP A 116 5.69 15.84 -7.31
N VAL A 117 5.64 16.39 -6.09
CA VAL A 117 6.83 16.59 -5.24
C VAL A 117 6.72 15.84 -3.90
N SER A 118 5.50 15.52 -3.47
CA SER A 118 5.30 14.63 -2.31
C SER A 118 5.52 13.20 -2.75
N ILE A 119 6.50 12.54 -2.13
CA ILE A 119 6.77 11.13 -2.32
C ILE A 119 6.52 10.47 -0.97
N ILE A 120 5.60 9.52 -0.96
CA ILE A 120 5.55 8.51 0.09
C ILE A 120 6.31 7.31 -0.44
N GLU A 121 7.38 6.93 0.24
CA GLU A 121 8.21 5.78 -0.12
C GLU A 121 8.35 4.85 1.08
N LEU A 122 7.96 3.59 0.92
CA LEU A 122 8.16 2.52 1.89
C LEU A 122 8.86 1.37 1.16
N SER A 123 10.20 1.38 1.14
CA SER A 123 10.99 0.47 0.32
C SER A 123 12.06 -0.27 1.12
N SER A 124 12.45 -1.43 0.59
CA SER A 124 13.61 -2.19 1.04
C SER A 124 14.49 -2.57 -0.14
N GLU A 125 15.80 -2.65 0.04
CA GLU A 125 16.67 -3.20 -1.01
C GLU A 125 16.59 -4.73 -1.08
N SER A 126 16.10 -5.41 -0.03
CA SER A 126 16.13 -6.88 0.05
C SER A 126 14.78 -7.49 0.40
N GLU A 127 14.25 -7.22 1.60
CA GLU A 127 12.99 -7.83 2.05
C GLU A 127 11.95 -6.77 2.43
N TRP A 128 10.74 -6.91 1.92
CA TRP A 128 9.58 -6.10 2.29
C TRP A 128 8.43 -7.01 2.73
N TYR A 129 8.01 -6.86 3.98
CA TYR A 129 6.95 -7.69 4.58
C TYR A 129 5.93 -6.84 5.33
N ASN A 130 4.65 -7.07 5.03
CA ASN A 130 3.54 -6.48 5.76
C ASN A 130 2.57 -7.58 6.23
N ALA A 131 2.41 -7.74 7.54
CA ALA A 131 1.34 -8.53 8.16
C ALA A 131 0.33 -7.66 8.93
N GLY A 132 0.69 -6.40 9.22
CA GLY A 132 -0.16 -5.43 9.88
C GLY A 132 -1.05 -4.63 8.91
N MET A 133 -1.41 -3.42 9.30
CA MET A 133 -2.16 -2.48 8.47
C MET A 133 -1.26 -1.33 7.99
N ILE A 134 -1.41 -0.93 6.73
CA ILE A 134 -0.83 0.30 6.19
C ILE A 134 -1.94 1.15 5.60
N VAL A 135 -2.15 2.36 6.12
CA VAL A 135 -3.10 3.35 5.62
C VAL A 135 -2.35 4.50 4.98
N ILE A 136 -2.62 4.76 3.71
CA ILE A 136 -2.09 5.88 2.94
C ILE A 136 -3.23 6.80 2.56
N ARG A 137 -3.20 8.06 3.01
CA ARG A 137 -4.27 9.02 2.78
C ARG A 137 -3.74 10.37 2.31
N ARG A 138 -4.41 10.95 1.32
CA ARG A 138 -4.16 12.34 0.90
C ARG A 138 -5.40 13.22 0.92
N GLU A 139 -5.29 14.36 1.62
CA GLU A 139 -6.29 15.45 1.62
C GLU A 139 -5.87 16.54 0.64
N SER A 140 -6.13 16.31 -0.66
CA SER A 140 -5.99 17.31 -1.72
C SER A 140 -6.70 16.85 -3.00
N ASP A 141 -6.89 17.72 -3.98
CA ASP A 141 -7.52 17.34 -5.27
C ASP A 141 -6.71 16.33 -6.10
N SER A 142 -5.44 16.12 -5.76
CA SER A 142 -4.54 15.21 -6.47
C SER A 142 -4.17 13.98 -5.64
N ARG A 143 -3.86 12.88 -6.32
CA ARG A 143 -3.41 11.63 -5.70
C ARG A 143 -2.03 11.76 -5.07
N ALA A 144 -1.76 11.06 -3.96
CA ALA A 144 -0.41 10.91 -3.42
C ALA A 144 0.40 9.91 -4.26
N PRO A 145 1.53 10.28 -4.86
CA PRO A 145 2.46 9.30 -5.41
C PRO A 145 3.00 8.41 -4.28
N LEU A 146 2.80 7.10 -4.43
CA LEU A 146 3.22 6.08 -3.49
C LEU A 146 4.16 5.09 -4.18
N ARG A 147 5.34 4.91 -3.61
CA ARG A 147 6.28 3.84 -3.97
C ARG A 147 6.41 2.87 -2.81
N MET A 148 5.96 1.62 -3.02
CA MET A 148 6.31 0.48 -2.17
C MET A 148 7.03 -0.53 -3.04
N ASP A 149 8.25 -0.92 -2.66
CA ASP A 149 9.11 -1.71 -3.53
C ASP A 149 10.18 -2.49 -2.75
N ALA A 150 10.60 -3.61 -3.33
CA ALA A 150 11.71 -4.44 -2.87
C ALA A 150 12.71 -4.61 -4.03
N GLN A 151 13.88 -3.97 -3.96
CA GLN A 151 14.74 -3.79 -5.14
C GLN A 151 15.48 -5.05 -5.59
N LYS A 152 15.80 -5.98 -4.70
CA LYS A 152 16.46 -7.26 -5.08
C LYS A 152 15.41 -8.33 -5.34
N LEU A 153 15.44 -8.91 -6.54
CA LEU A 153 14.61 -10.05 -6.94
C LEU A 153 15.14 -11.41 -6.41
N VAL A 154 16.07 -11.40 -5.46
CA VAL A 154 16.68 -12.64 -4.97
C VAL A 154 15.81 -13.20 -3.85
N ARG A 155 15.18 -14.36 -4.10
CA ARG A 155 14.50 -15.13 -3.06
C ARG A 155 15.51 -15.45 -1.95
N LYS A 156 15.15 -15.12 -0.72
CA LYS A 156 15.98 -15.42 0.44
C LYS A 156 15.29 -16.43 1.35
N PRO A 157 16.07 -17.31 1.99
CA PRO A 157 15.56 -18.12 3.08
C PRO A 157 15.00 -17.21 4.17
N PHE A 158 13.74 -17.41 4.52
CA PHE A 158 13.01 -16.67 5.54
C PHE A 158 12.37 -17.64 6.53
N THR A 159 12.39 -17.27 7.80
CA THR A 159 11.72 -17.99 8.89
C THR A 159 10.79 -17.04 9.62
N LEU A 160 9.52 -17.43 9.78
CA LEU A 160 8.51 -16.65 10.53
C LEU A 160 8.79 -16.70 12.04
N ALA A 161 9.34 -17.81 12.54
CA ALA A 161 9.81 -18.02 13.90
C ALA A 161 11.16 -18.77 13.92
N PRO A 162 11.93 -18.75 15.02
CA PRO A 162 13.23 -19.42 15.12
C PRO A 162 13.21 -20.92 14.79
N ASP A 163 12.07 -21.58 14.97
CA ASP A 163 11.88 -23.02 14.77
C ASP A 163 11.10 -23.37 13.49
N ASP A 164 10.72 -22.38 12.68
CA ASP A 164 9.95 -22.61 11.44
C ASP A 164 10.84 -23.09 10.29
N GLU A 165 10.22 -23.84 9.38
CA GLU A 165 10.87 -24.27 8.14
C GLU A 165 11.33 -23.04 7.34
N VAL A 166 12.54 -23.12 6.79
CA VAL A 166 13.10 -22.06 5.95
C VAL A 166 12.35 -22.05 4.63
N VAL A 167 11.53 -21.03 4.41
CA VAL A 167 10.81 -20.84 3.15
C VAL A 167 11.53 -19.76 2.34
N GLU A 168 11.77 -20.01 1.04
CA GLU A 168 12.20 -18.95 0.14
C GLU A 168 11.08 -17.91 0.01
N MET A 169 11.23 -16.76 0.66
CA MET A 169 10.26 -15.69 0.53
C MET A 169 10.56 -14.83 -0.69
N PRO A 170 9.51 -14.45 -1.44
CA PRO A 170 9.65 -13.44 -2.47
C PRO A 170 9.96 -12.08 -1.82
N PRO A 171 10.55 -11.17 -2.59
CA PRO A 171 11.10 -9.94 -2.02
C PRO A 171 10.04 -8.99 -1.45
N MET A 172 8.78 -9.11 -1.89
CA MET A 172 7.66 -8.31 -1.40
C MET A 172 6.45 -9.19 -1.07
N VAL A 173 6.08 -9.25 0.21
CA VAL A 173 4.93 -10.03 0.69
C VAL A 173 4.00 -9.14 1.51
N ASN A 174 2.71 -9.18 1.16
CA ASN A 174 1.62 -8.60 1.92
C ASN A 174 0.67 -9.71 2.40
N SER A 175 0.70 -10.00 3.69
CA SER A 175 -0.28 -10.84 4.38
C SER A 175 -1.29 -10.03 5.20
N GLY A 176 -1.07 -8.71 5.30
CA GLY A 176 -1.90 -7.76 6.04
C GLY A 176 -2.90 -7.00 5.18
N SER A 177 -3.19 -5.76 5.57
CA SER A 177 -4.09 -4.84 4.86
C SER A 177 -3.35 -3.59 4.39
N ILE A 178 -3.55 -3.20 3.13
CA ILE A 178 -3.07 -1.92 2.57
C ILE A 178 -4.28 -1.11 2.13
N CYS A 179 -4.40 0.12 2.61
CA CYS A 179 -5.59 0.97 2.43
C CYS A 179 -5.16 2.26 1.74
N LEU A 180 -5.63 2.46 0.52
CA LEU A 180 -5.28 3.61 -0.31
C LEU A 180 -6.46 4.59 -0.37
N GLN A 181 -6.29 5.82 0.10
CA GLN A 181 -7.28 6.88 -0.04
C GLN A 181 -6.67 8.06 -0.78
N ASN A 182 -7.15 8.31 -1.99
CA ASN A 182 -6.60 9.30 -2.90
C ASN A 182 -5.08 9.13 -3.09
N ALA A 183 -4.64 7.89 -3.32
CA ALA A 183 -3.23 7.53 -3.53
C ALA A 183 -3.03 6.88 -4.90
N HIS A 184 -1.85 7.08 -5.48
CA HIS A 184 -1.42 6.43 -6.71
C HIS A 184 -0.24 5.52 -6.39
N TRP A 185 -0.50 4.22 -6.35
CA TRP A 185 0.53 3.20 -6.19
C TRP A 185 0.79 2.52 -7.53
N GLU A 186 1.95 2.80 -8.12
CA GLU A 186 2.47 2.03 -9.24
C GLU A 186 3.37 0.93 -8.68
N ASN A 187 2.85 -0.30 -8.62
CA ASN A 187 3.63 -1.42 -8.13
C ASN A 187 4.60 -1.90 -9.23
N THR A 188 5.90 -1.92 -8.91
CA THR A 188 6.96 -2.35 -9.82
C THR A 188 7.52 -3.74 -9.51
N ALA A 189 7.14 -4.31 -8.36
CA ALA A 189 7.57 -5.60 -7.85
C ALA A 189 6.46 -6.65 -7.96
N ILE A 190 6.83 -7.92 -7.85
CA ILE A 190 5.84 -9.00 -7.74
C ILE A 190 5.37 -9.02 -6.28
N LEU A 191 4.06 -8.85 -6.07
CA LEU A 191 3.45 -8.82 -4.75
C LEU A 191 2.85 -10.17 -4.39
N PHE A 192 3.33 -10.78 -3.31
CA PHE A 192 2.88 -12.09 -2.85
C PHE A 192 2.09 -12.01 -1.54
N GLY A 193 1.45 -13.12 -1.18
CA GLY A 193 0.71 -13.31 0.07
C GLY A 193 -0.79 -13.35 -0.14
N GLU A 194 -1.53 -13.52 0.96
CA GLU A 194 -3.00 -13.62 0.98
C GLU A 194 -3.69 -12.38 1.59
N GLY A 195 -2.90 -11.32 1.78
CA GLY A 195 -3.37 -10.04 2.25
C GLY A 195 -4.36 -9.37 1.31
N CYS A 196 -4.77 -8.18 1.67
CA CYS A 196 -5.74 -7.44 0.89
C CYS A 196 -5.32 -5.98 0.68
N ILE A 197 -5.79 -5.42 -0.43
CA ILE A 197 -5.52 -4.06 -0.85
C ILE A 197 -6.85 -3.41 -1.13
N MET A 198 -7.18 -2.39 -0.34
CA MET A 198 -8.32 -1.53 -0.63
C MET A 198 -7.87 -0.33 -1.45
N VAL A 199 -8.39 -0.24 -2.67
CA VAL A 199 -8.30 0.91 -3.55
C VAL A 199 -9.50 1.79 -3.28
N GLY A 200 -9.33 2.68 -2.31
CA GLY A 200 -10.35 3.62 -1.86
C GLY A 200 -10.62 4.74 -2.85
N SER A 201 -11.54 5.64 -2.48
CA SER A 201 -11.97 6.74 -3.34
C SER A 201 -10.83 7.57 -3.91
N GLY A 202 -10.89 7.82 -5.23
CA GLY A 202 -9.90 8.60 -5.97
C GLY A 202 -8.54 7.92 -6.15
N SER A 203 -8.32 6.72 -5.60
CA SER A 203 -7.04 6.01 -5.69
C SER A 203 -6.85 5.31 -7.04
N PHE A 204 -5.59 5.09 -7.40
CA PHE A 204 -5.16 4.31 -8.56
C PHE A 204 -4.11 3.29 -8.12
N PHE A 205 -4.34 2.02 -8.41
CA PHE A 205 -3.41 0.94 -8.14
C PHE A 205 -3.02 0.25 -9.45
N SER A 206 -1.73 0.31 -9.81
CA SER A 206 -1.18 -0.46 -10.93
C SER A 206 -0.55 -1.74 -10.41
N LEU A 207 -1.13 -2.87 -10.79
CA LEU A 207 -0.68 -4.22 -10.50
C LEU A 207 0.15 -4.74 -11.66
N VAL A 208 1.38 -5.14 -11.37
CA VAL A 208 2.26 -5.83 -12.30
C VAL A 208 2.18 -7.34 -12.04
N LEU A 209 1.90 -8.10 -13.08
CA LEU A 209 1.89 -9.56 -13.05
C LEU A 209 3.05 -10.07 -13.91
N ARG A 210 4.21 -10.38 -13.32
CA ARG A 210 5.35 -10.94 -14.04
C ARG A 210 5.44 -12.44 -13.75
N ASP A 211 5.53 -13.23 -14.81
CA ASP A 211 5.78 -14.68 -14.83
C ASP A 211 4.59 -15.62 -14.48
N SER A 212 4.55 -16.77 -15.18
CA SER A 212 3.49 -17.81 -15.11
C SER A 212 3.57 -18.69 -13.86
N ALA A 213 4.75 -18.77 -13.26
CA ALA A 213 5.04 -19.70 -12.17
C ALA A 213 4.48 -19.24 -10.81
N ASP A 214 4.03 -17.99 -10.70
CA ASP A 214 3.51 -17.41 -9.47
C ASP A 214 2.01 -17.69 -9.31
N ILE A 215 1.68 -19.00 -9.28
CA ILE A 215 0.41 -19.64 -8.89
C ILE A 215 -0.06 -19.20 -7.46
N GLY A 216 0.65 -18.27 -6.82
CA GLY A 216 0.45 -17.78 -5.47
C GLY A 216 -0.13 -16.37 -5.33
N PHE A 217 -0.53 -15.67 -6.40
CA PHE A 217 -1.20 -14.37 -6.26
C PHE A 217 -2.61 -14.54 -5.66
N HIS A 218 -2.67 -14.49 -4.33
CA HIS A 218 -3.89 -14.57 -3.53
C HIS A 218 -4.26 -13.23 -2.92
N GLN A 219 -3.65 -12.14 -3.41
CA GLN A 219 -4.02 -10.80 -2.98
C GLN A 219 -5.47 -10.54 -3.35
N LYS A 220 -6.18 -9.93 -2.40
CA LYS A 220 -7.59 -9.59 -2.54
C LYS A 220 -7.70 -8.09 -2.78
N ILE A 221 -8.28 -7.69 -3.92
CA ILE A 221 -8.42 -6.28 -4.26
C ILE A 221 -9.86 -5.84 -3.96
N ILE A 222 -10.01 -4.79 -3.16
CA ILE A 222 -11.31 -4.15 -2.89
C ILE A 222 -11.31 -2.80 -3.59
N MET A 223 -12.30 -2.54 -4.42
CA MET A 223 -12.51 -1.27 -5.08
C MET A 223 -13.65 -0.52 -4.38
N GLU A 224 -13.37 0.64 -3.78
CA GLU A 224 -14.42 1.59 -3.38
C GLU A 224 -14.79 2.51 -4.55
N SER A 225 -15.76 3.41 -4.43
CA SER A 225 -16.22 4.28 -5.53
C SER A 225 -15.10 5.13 -6.14
N ASP A 226 -15.20 5.42 -7.44
CA ASP A 226 -14.27 6.29 -8.18
C ASP A 226 -12.79 5.83 -8.10
N SER A 227 -12.57 4.52 -7.95
CA SER A 227 -11.24 3.91 -7.87
C SER A 227 -10.82 3.29 -9.21
N LYS A 228 -9.51 3.12 -9.36
CA LYS A 228 -8.92 2.58 -10.59
C LYS A 228 -7.92 1.47 -10.29
N LEU A 229 -8.10 0.33 -10.95
CA LEU A 229 -7.15 -0.78 -10.96
C LEU A 229 -6.56 -0.87 -12.36
N GLU A 230 -5.25 -0.93 -12.48
CA GLU A 230 -4.57 -1.27 -13.74
C GLU A 230 -3.86 -2.61 -13.57
N VAL A 231 -3.96 -3.47 -14.58
CA VAL A 231 -3.20 -4.72 -14.64
C VAL A 231 -2.29 -4.69 -15.86
N SER A 232 -0.99 -4.84 -15.63
CA SER A 232 0.04 -4.69 -16.66
C SER A 232 1.09 -5.81 -16.63
N GLN A 233 1.89 -5.86 -17.70
CA GLN A 233 3.08 -6.71 -17.84
C GLN A 233 2.88 -8.23 -17.73
N PHE A 234 1.65 -8.73 -17.88
CA PHE A 234 1.35 -10.18 -17.91
C PHE A 234 1.56 -10.78 -19.31
N GLN A 235 1.94 -12.06 -19.37
CA GLN A 235 1.91 -12.83 -20.61
C GLN A 235 0.66 -13.73 -20.65
N SER A 236 0.30 -14.22 -21.83
CA SER A 236 -0.77 -15.21 -21.95
C SER A 236 -0.21 -16.55 -21.47
N TYR A 237 -0.87 -17.18 -20.50
CA TYR A 237 -0.38 -18.36 -19.81
C TYR A 237 -1.35 -19.53 -19.96
N GLU A 238 -0.87 -20.77 -19.90
CA GLU A 238 -1.76 -21.95 -19.95
C GLU A 238 -2.66 -22.07 -18.70
N ASN A 239 -2.29 -21.43 -17.58
CA ASN A 239 -3.09 -21.27 -16.37
C ASN A 239 -3.16 -19.78 -16.03
N GLU A 240 -4.22 -19.11 -16.47
CA GLU A 240 -4.31 -17.66 -16.32
C GLU A 240 -4.63 -17.24 -14.88
N PRO A 241 -3.93 -16.22 -14.34
CA PRO A 241 -4.19 -15.74 -12.99
C PRO A 241 -5.61 -15.20 -12.89
N VAL A 242 -6.34 -15.64 -11.86
CA VAL A 242 -7.66 -15.12 -11.52
C VAL A 242 -7.51 -14.10 -10.42
N ILE A 243 -7.69 -12.82 -10.74
CA ILE A 243 -7.59 -11.74 -9.77
C ILE A 243 -8.90 -11.67 -8.97
N LEU A 244 -8.81 -11.77 -7.65
CA LEU A 244 -9.96 -11.62 -6.76
C LEU A 244 -10.27 -10.13 -6.57
N VAL A 245 -11.45 -9.70 -7.03
CA VAL A 245 -11.88 -8.31 -6.93
C VAL A 245 -13.25 -8.22 -6.25
N SER A 246 -13.39 -7.26 -5.34
CA SER A 246 -14.66 -6.92 -4.69
C SER A 246 -15.00 -5.45 -4.99
N GLY A 247 -16.29 -5.13 -5.10
CA GLY A 247 -16.76 -3.74 -5.26
C GLY A 247 -16.66 -3.15 -6.67
N PHE A 248 -16.54 -3.97 -7.72
CA PHE A 248 -16.51 -3.45 -9.09
C PHE A 248 -17.87 -2.84 -9.50
N GLY A 249 -17.87 -1.61 -10.02
CA GLY A 249 -19.07 -0.76 -10.19
C GLY A 249 -18.87 0.61 -9.55
N ARG A 250 -19.91 1.45 -9.42
CA ARG A 250 -19.81 2.80 -8.77
C ARG A 250 -18.66 3.66 -9.32
N ASN A 251 -18.59 3.77 -10.65
CA ASN A 251 -17.54 4.50 -11.39
C ASN A 251 -16.13 3.91 -11.28
N ASN A 252 -16.00 2.67 -10.80
CA ASN A 252 -14.72 1.98 -10.80
C ASN A 252 -14.31 1.56 -12.21
N GLU A 253 -13.02 1.67 -12.48
CA GLU A 253 -12.43 1.31 -13.77
C GLU A 253 -11.35 0.25 -13.57
N ILE A 254 -11.39 -0.80 -14.41
CA ILE A 254 -10.31 -1.76 -14.53
C ILE A 254 -9.63 -1.53 -15.88
N HIS A 255 -8.34 -1.22 -15.83
CA HIS A 255 -7.48 -0.93 -16.98
C HIS A 255 -6.62 -2.17 -17.25
N ILE A 256 -6.57 -2.58 -18.51
CA ILE A 256 -5.77 -3.70 -18.97
C ILE A 256 -4.75 -3.16 -19.96
N ASP A 257 -3.46 -3.38 -19.71
CA ASP A 257 -2.36 -2.94 -20.60
C ASP A 257 -2.20 -3.83 -21.85
N LYS A 258 -3.33 -4.29 -22.39
CA LYS A 258 -3.48 -5.01 -23.65
C LYS A 258 -4.83 -4.68 -24.26
N ASN A 259 -4.90 -4.69 -25.60
CA ASN A 259 -6.17 -4.61 -26.29
C ASN A 259 -6.93 -5.94 -26.16
N THR A 260 -8.17 -5.86 -25.71
CA THR A 260 -9.14 -6.96 -25.66
C THR A 260 -10.34 -6.61 -26.53
N ASP A 261 -10.92 -7.59 -27.20
CA ASP A 261 -12.15 -7.43 -28.01
C ASP A 261 -13.28 -8.37 -27.58
N GLY A 262 -13.02 -9.28 -26.65
CA GLY A 262 -13.99 -10.19 -26.07
C GLY A 262 -14.19 -9.96 -24.58
N LEU A 263 -15.44 -10.09 -24.14
CA LEU A 263 -15.85 -10.09 -22.75
C LEU A 263 -16.85 -11.23 -22.53
N ALA A 264 -16.65 -12.02 -21.47
CA ALA A 264 -17.60 -13.05 -21.06
C ALA A 264 -17.72 -13.06 -19.53
N TYR A 265 -18.94 -13.28 -19.02
CA TYR A 265 -19.20 -13.41 -17.59
C TYR A 265 -19.95 -14.71 -17.32
N CYS A 266 -19.46 -15.49 -16.36
CA CYS A 266 -20.12 -16.71 -15.90
C CYS A 266 -20.89 -16.42 -14.62
N GLU A 267 -22.22 -16.29 -14.72
CA GLU A 267 -23.10 -15.98 -13.58
C GLU A 267 -22.98 -17.01 -12.43
N SER A 268 -22.74 -18.28 -12.76
CA SER A 268 -22.64 -19.35 -11.76
C SER A 268 -21.35 -19.31 -10.94
N SER A 269 -20.23 -18.89 -11.54
CA SER A 269 -18.94 -18.80 -10.83
C SER A 269 -18.61 -17.38 -10.39
N GLY A 270 -19.26 -16.36 -10.97
CA GLY A 270 -18.90 -14.95 -10.77
C GLY A 270 -17.61 -14.53 -11.48
N ARG A 271 -17.20 -15.29 -12.51
CA ARG A 271 -15.93 -15.06 -13.21
C ARG A 271 -16.16 -14.21 -14.45
N LEU A 272 -15.45 -13.09 -14.52
CA LEU A 272 -15.39 -12.20 -15.66
C LEU A 272 -14.09 -12.44 -16.43
N VAL A 273 -14.20 -12.63 -17.73
CA VAL A 273 -13.11 -13.00 -18.62
C VAL A 273 -13.00 -11.97 -19.73
N LEU A 274 -11.79 -11.49 -19.97
CA LEU A 274 -11.46 -10.66 -21.11
C LEU A 274 -10.55 -11.43 -22.05
N GLY A 275 -10.82 -11.31 -23.35
CA GLY A 275 -10.10 -12.05 -24.39
C GLY A 275 -9.84 -11.23 -25.64
N LYS A 276 -9.05 -11.81 -26.54
CA LYS A 276 -8.77 -11.27 -27.87
C LYS A 276 -8.77 -12.38 -28.91
N SER A 277 -9.62 -12.31 -29.94
CA SER A 277 -9.63 -13.29 -31.04
C SER A 277 -9.62 -14.78 -30.59
N ASN A 278 -10.44 -15.11 -29.57
CA ASN A 278 -10.51 -16.42 -28.89
C ASN A 278 -9.35 -16.79 -27.95
N GLU A 279 -8.40 -15.90 -27.72
CA GLU A 279 -7.36 -16.05 -26.70
C GLU A 279 -7.83 -15.42 -25.38
N LEU A 280 -7.70 -16.16 -24.28
CA LEU A 280 -7.91 -15.63 -22.93
C LEU A 280 -6.76 -14.68 -22.59
N VAL A 281 -7.11 -13.44 -22.23
CA VAL A 281 -6.13 -12.41 -21.86
C VAL A 281 -6.01 -12.35 -20.35
N ILE A 282 -7.13 -12.23 -19.64
CA ILE A 282 -7.15 -12.12 -18.18
C ILE A 282 -8.52 -12.50 -17.61
N ALA A 283 -8.52 -13.01 -16.38
CA ALA A 283 -9.74 -13.34 -15.64
C ALA A 283 -9.79 -12.61 -14.29
N PHE A 284 -10.99 -12.17 -13.93
CA PHE A 284 -11.32 -11.61 -12.64
C PHE A 284 -12.43 -12.45 -11.99
N ASP A 285 -12.31 -12.71 -10.70
CA ASP A 285 -13.41 -13.22 -9.90
C ASP A 285 -14.02 -12.06 -9.13
N ILE A 286 -15.13 -11.54 -9.64
CA ILE A 286 -15.89 -10.40 -9.08
C ILE A 286 -17.11 -10.85 -8.27
N GLY A 287 -17.35 -12.17 -8.21
CA GLY A 287 -18.53 -12.78 -7.63
C GLY A 287 -19.78 -12.63 -8.50
N ARG A 288 -20.94 -13.02 -7.95
CA ARG A 288 -22.17 -13.25 -8.70
C ARG A 288 -23.04 -11.99 -8.82
N GLY A 289 -24.10 -12.08 -9.61
CA GLY A 289 -25.19 -11.09 -9.67
C GLY A 289 -24.95 -9.92 -10.63
N TYR A 290 -23.82 -9.87 -11.33
CA TYR A 290 -23.60 -8.84 -12.35
C TYR A 290 -24.36 -9.17 -13.63
N ASP A 291 -24.87 -8.13 -14.30
CA ASP A 291 -25.52 -8.26 -15.61
C ASP A 291 -24.49 -8.02 -16.73
N LEU A 292 -24.31 -9.02 -17.60
CA LEU A 292 -23.38 -8.93 -18.73
C LEU A 292 -23.65 -7.70 -19.62
N SER A 293 -24.91 -7.28 -19.77
CA SER A 293 -25.28 -6.14 -20.62
C SER A 293 -24.89 -4.78 -20.04
N SER A 294 -24.57 -4.72 -18.74
CA SER A 294 -24.17 -3.50 -18.03
C SER A 294 -22.65 -3.29 -17.99
N PHE A 295 -21.86 -4.22 -18.53
CA PHE A 295 -20.43 -4.01 -18.73
C PHE A 295 -20.17 -3.21 -19.99
N ASN A 296 -19.21 -2.30 -19.91
CA ASN A 296 -18.70 -1.58 -21.06
C ASN A 296 -17.18 -1.78 -21.16
N LEU A 297 -16.75 -2.29 -22.31
CA LEU A 297 -15.35 -2.48 -22.65
C LEU A 297 -14.97 -1.49 -23.75
N ALA A 298 -14.22 -0.45 -23.37
CA ALA A 298 -13.69 0.52 -24.30
C ALA A 298 -12.24 0.16 -24.65
N SER A 299 -11.93 0.03 -25.94
CA SER A 299 -10.57 -0.19 -26.41
C SER A 299 -9.92 1.12 -26.83
N GLN A 300 -8.74 1.38 -26.28
CA GLN A 300 -7.87 2.51 -26.57
C GLN A 300 -6.56 2.01 -27.21
N THR A 301 -5.69 2.92 -27.64
CA THR A 301 -4.39 2.55 -28.20
C THR A 301 -3.55 1.78 -27.16
N ARG A 302 -3.42 0.47 -27.34
CA ARG A 302 -2.66 -0.50 -26.50
C ARG A 302 -3.28 -0.82 -25.13
N LYS A 303 -4.45 -0.27 -24.80
CA LYS A 303 -5.11 -0.51 -23.50
C LYS A 303 -6.59 -0.76 -23.69
N SER A 304 -7.18 -1.53 -22.80
CA SER A 304 -8.63 -1.67 -22.68
C SER A 304 -9.09 -1.21 -21.30
N ILE A 305 -10.25 -0.55 -21.25
CA ILE A 305 -10.86 -0.04 -20.03
C ILE A 305 -12.21 -0.72 -19.88
N LEU A 306 -12.36 -1.44 -18.77
CA LEU A 306 -13.59 -2.11 -18.38
C LEU A 306 -14.29 -1.28 -17.29
N THR A 307 -15.58 -1.04 -17.50
CA THR A 307 -16.47 -0.38 -16.53
C THR A 307 -17.77 -1.17 -16.39
N TYR A 308 -18.50 -0.90 -15.31
CA TYR A 308 -19.82 -1.47 -15.05
C TYR A 308 -20.78 -0.34 -14.63
N SER A 309 -21.86 -0.16 -15.40
CA SER A 309 -22.80 0.94 -15.20
C SER A 309 -23.87 0.67 -14.14
N GLY A 310 -24.06 -0.59 -13.75
CA GLY A 310 -24.99 -0.99 -12.70
C GLY A 310 -24.46 -0.74 -11.29
N THR A 311 -25.33 -0.99 -10.30
CA THR A 311 -24.92 -1.03 -8.90
C THR A 311 -24.16 -2.32 -8.59
N VAL A 312 -23.23 -2.27 -7.63
CA VAL A 312 -22.56 -3.47 -7.12
C VAL A 312 -23.62 -4.44 -6.59
N PRO A 313 -23.74 -5.66 -7.13
CA PRO A 313 -24.74 -6.63 -6.69
C PRO A 313 -24.53 -7.06 -5.23
N SER A 314 -25.59 -7.40 -4.49
CA SER A 314 -25.48 -7.95 -3.13
C SER A 314 -24.68 -9.25 -3.08
N ASP A 315 -24.82 -10.07 -4.11
CA ASP A 315 -24.22 -11.41 -4.23
C ASP A 315 -22.83 -11.35 -4.88
N SER A 316 -22.31 -10.13 -5.09
CA SER A 316 -20.93 -9.94 -5.53
C SER A 316 -19.97 -10.51 -4.50
N ARG A 317 -18.72 -10.67 -4.91
CA ARG A 317 -17.66 -11.14 -4.02
C ARG A 317 -17.56 -10.19 -2.83
N GLN A 318 -17.57 -10.75 -1.62
CA GLN A 318 -17.45 -10.02 -0.37
C GLN A 318 -16.05 -10.28 0.20
N ILE A 319 -15.22 -9.25 0.22
CA ILE A 319 -13.88 -9.27 0.79
C ILE A 319 -13.84 -8.19 1.86
N THR A 320 -13.27 -8.51 3.02
CA THR A 320 -13.07 -7.54 4.10
C THR A 320 -11.58 -7.31 4.32
N CYS A 321 -11.17 -6.04 4.27
CA CYS A 321 -9.86 -5.60 4.75
C CYS A 321 -9.96 -5.03 6.15
N LYS A 322 -8.90 -5.19 6.95
CA LYS A 322 -8.73 -4.43 8.20
C LYS A 322 -8.25 -3.04 7.83
N CYS A 323 -9.16 -2.21 7.37
CA CYS A 323 -8.86 -0.84 6.99
C CYS A 323 -9.72 0.13 7.78
N VAL A 324 -9.09 1.16 8.31
CA VAL A 324 -9.75 2.23 9.06
C VAL A 324 -9.50 3.56 8.36
N SER A 325 -10.50 4.44 8.38
CA SER A 325 -10.41 5.77 7.78
C SER A 325 -9.93 6.84 8.76
N LYS A 326 -10.07 6.59 10.07
CA LYS A 326 -9.68 7.53 11.13
C LYS A 326 -8.22 7.28 11.51
N PHE A 327 -7.40 8.32 11.46
CA PHE A 327 -6.04 8.30 12.01
C PHE A 327 -6.10 8.29 13.55
N PRO A 328 -5.17 7.62 14.22
CA PRO A 328 -5.08 7.66 15.68
C PRO A 328 -4.87 9.10 16.17
N ASP A 329 -5.53 9.43 17.28
CA ASP A 329 -5.33 10.72 17.94
C ASP A 329 -3.92 10.74 18.57
N THR A 330 -3.21 11.86 18.42
CA THR A 330 -1.87 12.02 19.01
C THR A 330 -2.01 12.18 20.53
N PRO A 331 -1.22 11.46 21.35
CA PRO A 331 -1.17 11.69 22.79
C PRO A 331 -0.86 13.15 23.12
N THR A 332 -1.58 13.73 24.08
CA THR A 332 -1.46 15.15 24.48
C THR A 332 -1.07 15.36 25.93
N VAL A 333 -0.98 14.27 26.71
CA VAL A 333 -0.61 14.29 28.13
C VAL A 333 0.39 13.15 28.34
N PHE A 334 1.50 13.47 28.97
CA PHE A 334 2.57 12.56 29.39
C PHE A 334 2.84 12.81 30.87
#